data_AF-A0A2W2BCY3-F1
#
_entry.id   AF-A0A2W2BCY3-F1
#
_cell.length_a   1.000
_cell.length_b   1.000
_cell.length_c   1.000
_cell.angle_alpha   90.00
_cell.angle_beta   90.00
_cell.angle_gamma   90.00
#
_symmetry.space_group_name_H-M   'P 1'
#
loop_
_entity.id
_entity.type
_entity.pdbx_description
1 polymer ?
#
loop_
_entity_poly.entity_id
_entity_poly.type
_entity_poly.pdbx_seq_one_letter_code
_entity_poly.pdbx_strand_id
1 'polypeptide(L)'
;MDELQPRPRYYRLSAFELATSWVHGVRAVPAVPHVPVSPRVALEDAIRPALLRGPCFVSFSGGRDSSAVLAVATALARRDGLPDPVPVTEVYPGVADADESEWQRLVVGHLKLTEWVRLPVSGESDLLGDGARASLLRRGVVWPPPFHVKDPLFATVAGGSMLTGEGGDEVIGPRRVTPVNLLVRLRRRPRPILLAAVGSSLRPAVLRRAAVRRQMAADDQQPWLRADVARAHRRLLAADEAAEPLAWGRSIWWVRHRRAVDAVLTNYAALGAEHDVRVGHPLLDERFLAALAGFGGRWGFAGRTDLMRVLFADLLPEAVLSRASKASFDRAYLGEPTREFARTWDGSGVDTTLVDPDVLRSAWLSDRPSTLSGTLLQQAWLSAQPVAAGGAR
;
A
#
# COMPACT_ATOMS: atom_id res chain seq x y z
N MET A 1 27.59 -8.34 -24.27
CA MET A 1 28.14 -7.54 -23.16
C MET A 1 26.98 -6.77 -22.55
N ASP A 2 26.22 -7.41 -21.68
CA ASP A 2 25.23 -6.70 -20.86
C ASP A 2 26.00 -6.05 -19.72
N GLU A 3 26.05 -4.72 -19.70
CA GLU A 3 26.35 -3.99 -18.47
C GLU A 3 25.33 -4.44 -17.43
N LEU A 4 25.79 -5.21 -16.44
CA LEU A 4 25.02 -5.61 -15.27
C LEU A 4 24.49 -4.34 -14.61
N GLN A 5 23.25 -3.95 -14.94
CA GLN A 5 22.59 -2.86 -14.23
C GLN A 5 22.62 -3.20 -12.73
N PRO A 6 23.01 -2.24 -11.88
CA PRO A 6 23.10 -2.49 -10.45
C PRO A 6 21.74 -2.97 -9.95
N ARG A 7 21.72 -4.16 -9.32
CA ARG A 7 20.49 -4.71 -8.74
C ARG A 7 19.85 -3.68 -7.81
N PRO A 8 18.52 -3.50 -7.86
CA PRO A 8 17.85 -2.56 -6.98
C PRO A 8 18.15 -2.91 -5.52
N ARG A 9 18.49 -1.90 -4.71
CA ARG A 9 18.79 -2.08 -3.29
C ARG A 9 17.55 -1.75 -2.46
N TYR A 10 17.31 -2.52 -1.41
CA TYR A 10 16.27 -2.20 -0.44
C TYR A 10 16.51 -0.84 0.22
N TYR A 11 15.45 -0.07 0.35
CA TYR A 11 15.34 1.05 1.26
C TYR A 11 15.47 0.57 2.71
N ARG A 12 16.41 1.18 3.45
CA ARG A 12 16.64 0.89 4.86
C ARG A 12 16.06 2.00 5.73
N LEU A 13 15.25 1.59 6.69
CA LEU A 13 14.65 2.48 7.68
C LEU A 13 15.73 3.03 8.61
N SER A 14 15.59 4.31 8.99
CA SER A 14 16.31 4.85 10.16
C SER A 14 15.80 4.26 11.47
N ALA A 15 16.52 4.43 12.59
CA ALA A 15 16.05 4.00 13.91
C ALA A 15 14.67 4.58 14.28
N PHE A 16 14.41 5.85 13.93
CA PHE A 16 13.12 6.49 14.15
C PHE A 16 12.01 5.91 13.25
N GLU A 17 12.30 5.65 11.98
CA GLU A 17 11.35 5.03 11.05
C GLU A 17 11.07 3.56 11.44
N LEU A 18 12.06 2.82 11.96
CA LEU A 18 11.90 1.48 12.54
C LEU A 18 10.96 1.52 13.76
N ALA A 19 11.23 2.42 14.72
CA ALA A 19 10.44 2.55 15.94
C ALA A 19 8.98 2.90 15.65
N THR A 20 8.75 3.75 14.65
CA THR A 20 7.41 4.22 14.29
C THR A 20 6.74 3.39 13.20
N SER A 21 7.43 2.41 12.62
CA SER A 21 7.01 1.61 11.46
C SER A 21 6.50 2.45 10.29
N TRP A 22 7.06 3.66 10.10
CA TRP A 22 6.57 4.63 9.12
C TRP A 22 7.71 5.45 8.50
N VAL A 23 7.57 5.78 7.21
CA VAL A 23 8.50 6.64 6.48
C VAL A 23 7.86 8.02 6.30
N HIS A 24 8.27 8.99 7.12
CA HIS A 24 7.75 10.37 7.06
C HIS A 24 8.30 11.17 5.89
N GLY A 25 7.58 12.21 5.51
CA GLY A 25 8.08 13.27 4.64
C GLY A 25 7.58 13.16 3.21
N VAL A 26 7.66 14.32 2.56
CA VAL A 26 7.32 14.52 1.15
C VAL A 26 8.52 15.16 0.48
N ARG A 27 8.91 14.64 -0.67
CA ARG A 27 9.98 15.21 -1.50
C ARG A 27 9.51 16.53 -2.11
N ALA A 28 10.44 17.29 -2.67
CA ALA A 28 10.08 18.45 -3.47
C ALA A 28 9.09 18.02 -4.56
N VAL A 29 7.92 18.66 -4.59
CA VAL A 29 6.87 18.35 -5.56
C VAL A 29 7.04 19.27 -6.76
N PRO A 30 7.46 18.77 -7.92
CA PRO A 30 7.60 19.58 -9.12
C PRO A 30 6.22 20.01 -9.64
N ALA A 31 6.22 20.93 -10.61
CA ALA A 31 5.00 21.24 -11.35
C ALA A 31 4.43 19.96 -12.00
N VAL A 32 3.11 19.85 -12.05
CA VAL A 32 2.44 18.74 -12.73
C VAL A 32 2.74 18.85 -14.22
N PRO A 33 3.37 17.84 -14.86
CA PRO A 33 3.64 17.90 -16.28
C PRO A 33 2.34 17.82 -17.08
N HIS A 34 2.29 18.49 -18.24
CA HIS A 34 1.18 18.33 -19.16
C HIS A 34 1.34 17.02 -19.94
N VAL A 35 0.33 16.16 -19.87
CA VAL A 35 0.28 14.89 -20.58
C VAL A 35 -0.93 14.92 -21.52
N PRO A 36 -0.75 14.99 -22.85
CA PRO A 36 -1.83 15.20 -23.82
C PRO A 36 -2.56 13.91 -24.18
N VAL A 37 -2.76 13.01 -23.21
CA VAL A 37 -3.54 11.78 -23.38
C VAL A 37 -4.56 11.63 -22.25
N SER A 38 -5.60 10.82 -22.48
CA SER A 38 -6.55 10.52 -21.42
C SER A 38 -5.88 9.70 -20.31
N PRO A 39 -6.40 9.76 -19.06
CA PRO A 39 -5.87 8.94 -17.97
C PRO A 39 -5.95 7.44 -18.29
N ARG A 40 -6.98 7.00 -19.03
CA ARG A 40 -7.11 5.60 -19.48
C ARG A 40 -5.93 5.19 -20.37
N VAL A 41 -5.59 6.01 -21.37
CA VAL A 41 -4.47 5.73 -22.27
C VAL A 41 -3.14 5.73 -21.50
N ALA A 42 -2.92 6.69 -20.60
CA ALA A 42 -1.71 6.71 -19.78
C ALA A 42 -1.60 5.48 -18.86
N LEU A 43 -2.73 4.98 -18.33
CA LEU A 43 -2.77 3.76 -17.53
C LEU A 43 -2.46 2.52 -18.38
N GLU A 44 -3.01 2.44 -19.59
CA GLU A 44 -2.68 1.38 -20.55
C GLU A 44 -1.19 1.38 -20.92
N ASP A 45 -0.60 2.56 -21.16
CA ASP A 45 0.83 2.71 -21.42
C ASP A 45 1.70 2.23 -20.26
N ALA A 46 1.26 2.45 -19.01
CA ALA A 46 1.95 1.95 -17.82
C ALA A 46 1.85 0.41 -17.65
N ILE A 47 0.77 -0.20 -18.15
CA ILE A 47 0.52 -1.65 -18.10
C ILE A 47 1.24 -2.39 -19.23
N ARG A 48 1.27 -1.79 -20.43
CA ARG A 48 1.77 -2.41 -21.67
C ARG A 48 3.15 -3.09 -21.54
N PRO A 49 4.17 -2.53 -20.87
CA PRO A 49 5.46 -3.19 -20.73
C PRO A 49 5.39 -4.56 -20.02
N ALA A 50 4.45 -4.72 -19.08
CA ALA A 50 4.25 -6.00 -18.38
C ALA A 50 3.64 -7.05 -19.32
N LEU A 51 2.61 -6.67 -20.08
CA LEU A 51 1.96 -7.55 -21.06
C LEU A 51 2.94 -8.01 -22.16
N LEU A 52 3.79 -7.10 -22.66
CA LEU A 52 4.76 -7.41 -23.72
C LEU A 52 5.89 -8.34 -23.24
N ARG A 53 6.24 -8.33 -21.95
CA ARG A 53 7.28 -9.21 -21.41
C ARG A 53 6.79 -10.67 -21.40
N GLY A 54 5.58 -10.90 -20.89
CA GLY A 54 4.97 -12.23 -20.76
C GLY A 54 5.76 -13.22 -19.85
N PRO A 55 5.08 -14.11 -19.11
CA PRO A 55 3.69 -14.01 -18.66
C PRO A 55 3.45 -12.74 -17.82
N CYS A 56 2.22 -12.20 -17.88
CA CYS A 56 1.81 -11.03 -17.10
C CYS A 56 0.85 -11.46 -15.99
N PHE A 57 1.24 -11.21 -14.75
CA PHE A 57 0.45 -11.51 -13.57
C PHE A 57 -0.13 -10.24 -12.97
N VAL A 58 -1.27 -10.35 -12.30
CA VAL A 58 -1.85 -9.24 -11.51
C VAL A 58 -2.07 -9.72 -10.08
N SER A 59 -1.42 -9.08 -9.12
CA SER A 59 -1.72 -9.29 -7.69
C SER A 59 -3.16 -8.83 -7.42
N PHE A 60 -4.04 -9.81 -7.20
CA PHE A 60 -5.48 -9.64 -7.27
C PHE A 60 -6.15 -10.05 -5.96
N SER A 61 -6.61 -9.05 -5.20
CA SER A 61 -7.32 -9.26 -3.93
C SER A 61 -8.83 -9.42 -4.09
N GLY A 62 -9.44 -8.84 -5.15
CA GLY A 62 -10.89 -8.64 -5.24
C GLY A 62 -11.34 -7.25 -4.78
N GLY A 63 -10.40 -6.41 -4.33
CA GLY A 63 -10.60 -4.98 -4.12
C GLY A 63 -10.71 -4.20 -5.43
N ARG A 64 -11.34 -3.01 -5.37
CA ARG A 64 -11.58 -2.15 -6.54
C ARG A 64 -10.32 -1.85 -7.36
N ASP A 65 -9.21 -1.62 -6.69
CA ASP A 65 -7.99 -1.14 -7.33
C ASP A 65 -7.31 -2.25 -8.13
N SER A 66 -7.18 -3.43 -7.52
CA SER A 66 -6.65 -4.62 -8.20
C SER A 66 -7.60 -5.11 -9.30
N SER A 67 -8.93 -5.02 -9.10
CA SER A 67 -9.91 -5.27 -10.17
C SER A 67 -9.78 -4.31 -11.34
N ALA A 68 -9.55 -3.01 -11.09
CA ALA A 68 -9.36 -2.00 -12.11
C ALA A 68 -8.09 -2.26 -12.94
N VAL A 69 -6.97 -2.59 -12.29
CA VAL A 69 -5.73 -2.94 -12.99
C VAL A 69 -5.91 -4.21 -13.82
N LEU A 70 -6.54 -5.25 -13.25
CA LEU A 70 -6.81 -6.50 -13.96
C LEU A 70 -7.68 -6.27 -15.20
N ALA A 71 -8.79 -5.55 -15.05
CA ALA A 71 -9.73 -5.33 -16.15
C ALA A 71 -9.10 -4.54 -17.31
N VAL A 72 -8.28 -3.53 -17.01
CA VAL A 72 -7.56 -2.76 -18.04
C VAL A 72 -6.49 -3.61 -18.70
N ALA A 73 -5.73 -4.39 -17.93
CA ALA A 73 -4.73 -5.29 -18.49
C ALA A 73 -5.37 -6.35 -19.41
N THR A 74 -6.51 -6.92 -19.03
CA THR A 74 -7.26 -7.88 -19.87
C THR A 74 -7.79 -7.21 -21.15
N ALA A 75 -8.42 -6.04 -21.04
CA ALA A 75 -8.94 -5.32 -22.20
C ALA A 75 -7.83 -4.92 -23.18
N LEU A 76 -6.71 -4.43 -22.64
CA LEU A 76 -5.52 -4.06 -23.40
C LEU A 76 -4.89 -5.27 -24.10
N ALA A 77 -4.70 -6.37 -23.37
CA ALA A 77 -4.12 -7.60 -23.91
C ALA A 77 -4.92 -8.10 -25.12
N ARG A 78 -6.25 -8.20 -24.98
CA ARG A 78 -7.15 -8.67 -26.05
C ARG A 78 -7.16 -7.75 -27.25
N ARG A 79 -7.19 -6.43 -27.03
CA ARG A 79 -7.15 -5.44 -28.12
C ARG A 79 -5.86 -5.60 -28.95
N ASP A 80 -4.76 -5.90 -28.28
CA ASP A 80 -3.44 -5.92 -28.89
C ASP A 80 -2.98 -7.34 -29.28
N GLY A 81 -3.85 -8.35 -29.15
CA GLY A 81 -3.56 -9.74 -29.52
C GLY A 81 -2.54 -10.43 -28.61
N LEU A 82 -2.39 -9.97 -27.37
CA LEU A 82 -1.50 -10.54 -26.35
C LEU A 82 -2.26 -11.55 -25.45
N PRO A 83 -1.55 -12.48 -24.79
CA PRO A 83 -2.16 -13.35 -23.80
C PRO A 83 -2.84 -12.57 -22.66
N ASP A 84 -3.99 -13.07 -22.20
CA ASP A 84 -4.69 -12.50 -21.04
C ASP A 84 -3.77 -12.51 -19.80
N PRO A 85 -3.83 -11.48 -18.93
CA PRO A 85 -3.10 -11.49 -17.69
C PRO A 85 -3.66 -12.54 -16.72
N VAL A 86 -2.78 -13.17 -15.94
CA VAL A 86 -3.16 -14.17 -14.94
C VAL A 86 -3.34 -13.50 -13.57
N PRO A 87 -4.57 -13.46 -13.00
CA PRO A 87 -4.76 -13.00 -11.64
C PRO A 87 -4.11 -13.96 -10.66
N VAL A 88 -3.46 -13.42 -9.63
CA VAL A 88 -2.83 -14.17 -8.55
C VAL A 88 -3.37 -13.67 -7.22
N THR A 89 -4.03 -14.55 -6.48
CA THR A 89 -4.74 -14.23 -5.24
C THR A 89 -4.17 -15.02 -4.08
N GLU A 90 -3.69 -14.32 -3.05
CA GLU A 90 -3.44 -14.92 -1.73
C GLU A 90 -4.79 -15.18 -1.05
N VAL A 91 -5.03 -16.44 -0.70
CA VAL A 91 -6.24 -16.91 -0.02
C VAL A 91 -5.87 -17.18 1.43
N TYR A 92 -6.68 -16.73 2.38
CA TYR A 92 -6.42 -16.89 3.82
C TYR A 92 -7.47 -17.83 4.45
N PRO A 93 -7.30 -19.17 4.38
CA PRO A 93 -8.26 -20.10 4.95
C PRO A 93 -8.47 -19.86 6.44
N GLY A 94 -9.72 -19.84 6.89
CA GLY A 94 -10.07 -19.68 8.31
C GLY A 94 -10.08 -18.24 8.84
N VAL A 95 -9.76 -17.24 8.00
CA VAL A 95 -9.83 -15.82 8.37
C VAL A 95 -11.02 -15.16 7.68
N ALA A 96 -12.20 -15.24 8.31
CA ALA A 96 -13.44 -14.73 7.72
C ALA A 96 -13.38 -13.24 7.33
N ASP A 97 -12.68 -12.41 8.10
CA ASP A 97 -12.51 -10.97 7.83
C ASP A 97 -11.67 -10.69 6.56
N ALA A 98 -10.92 -11.68 6.08
CA ALA A 98 -10.08 -11.62 4.89
C ALA A 98 -10.76 -12.23 3.64
N ASP A 99 -11.97 -12.78 3.77
CA ASP A 99 -12.64 -13.46 2.66
C ASP A 99 -13.24 -12.47 1.65
N GLU A 100 -12.55 -12.31 0.52
CA GLU A 100 -13.04 -11.55 -0.64
C GLU A 100 -13.48 -12.47 -1.80
N SER A 101 -13.71 -13.77 -1.55
CA SER A 101 -13.94 -14.78 -2.59
C SER A 101 -15.11 -14.48 -3.52
N GLU A 102 -16.18 -13.87 -3.00
CA GLU A 102 -17.33 -13.44 -3.82
C GLU A 102 -16.91 -12.41 -4.86
N TRP A 103 -16.20 -11.36 -4.43
CA TRP A 103 -15.71 -10.29 -5.31
C TRP A 103 -14.67 -10.80 -6.31
N GLN A 104 -13.78 -11.69 -5.85
CA GLN A 104 -12.79 -12.33 -6.70
C GLN A 104 -13.44 -13.11 -7.84
N ARG A 105 -14.40 -14.00 -7.50
CA ARG A 105 -15.15 -14.78 -8.50
C ARG A 105 -15.97 -13.90 -9.43
N LEU A 106 -16.61 -12.85 -8.92
CA LEU A 106 -17.39 -11.92 -9.73
C LEU A 106 -16.53 -11.28 -10.83
N VAL A 107 -15.34 -10.78 -10.47
CA VAL A 107 -14.45 -10.10 -11.42
C VAL A 107 -13.84 -11.09 -12.41
N VAL A 108 -13.29 -12.21 -11.94
CA VAL A 108 -12.69 -13.25 -12.79
C VAL A 108 -13.72 -13.78 -13.80
N GLY A 109 -14.94 -14.08 -13.32
CA GLY A 109 -16.05 -14.53 -14.16
C GLY A 109 -16.53 -13.46 -15.14
N HIS A 110 -16.63 -12.20 -14.71
CA HIS A 110 -17.02 -11.07 -15.57
C HIS A 110 -16.02 -10.87 -16.72
N LEU A 111 -14.72 -10.94 -16.42
CA LEU A 111 -13.66 -10.78 -17.42
C LEU A 111 -13.46 -12.03 -18.28
N LYS A 112 -14.07 -13.16 -17.92
CA LYS A 112 -13.95 -14.47 -18.59
C LYS A 112 -12.50 -14.98 -18.63
N LEU A 113 -11.75 -14.75 -17.55
CA LEU A 113 -10.38 -15.25 -17.44
C LEU A 113 -10.41 -16.75 -17.14
N THR A 114 -9.65 -17.53 -17.91
CA THR A 114 -9.60 -18.99 -17.79
C THR A 114 -8.52 -19.45 -16.82
N GLU A 115 -7.48 -18.64 -16.65
CA GLU A 115 -6.40 -18.88 -15.70
C GLU A 115 -6.60 -18.01 -14.46
N TRP A 116 -6.40 -18.59 -13.28
CA TRP A 116 -6.42 -17.90 -12.01
C TRP A 116 -5.60 -18.68 -10.99
N VAL A 117 -4.51 -18.09 -10.51
CA VAL A 117 -3.68 -18.70 -9.49
C VAL A 117 -4.17 -18.29 -8.10
N ARG A 118 -4.45 -19.28 -7.26
CA ARG A 118 -4.92 -19.08 -5.88
C ARG A 118 -3.89 -19.71 -4.94
N LEU A 119 -3.21 -18.87 -4.18
CA LEU A 119 -2.15 -19.25 -3.25
C LEU A 119 -2.75 -19.37 -1.86
N PRO A 120 -2.99 -20.58 -1.31
CA PRO A 120 -3.42 -20.72 0.06
C PRO A 120 -2.30 -20.27 1.00
N VAL A 121 -2.62 -19.38 1.93
CA VAL A 121 -1.68 -18.90 2.95
C VAL A 121 -2.22 -19.26 4.33
N SER A 122 -1.62 -20.27 4.94
CA SER A 122 -1.99 -20.80 6.25
C SER A 122 -0.81 -20.72 7.21
N GLY A 123 -0.87 -19.86 8.23
CA GLY A 123 0.21 -19.68 9.22
C GLY A 123 1.47 -18.98 8.68
N GLU A 124 1.82 -19.19 7.41
CA GLU A 124 2.98 -18.60 6.73
C GLU A 124 2.90 -17.08 6.50
N SER A 125 1.72 -16.48 6.71
CA SER A 125 1.55 -15.03 6.69
C SER A 125 1.95 -14.34 7.98
N ASP A 126 2.22 -15.08 9.06
CA ASP A 126 2.72 -14.46 10.28
C ASP A 126 4.04 -13.73 9.98
N LEU A 127 4.20 -12.51 10.50
CA LEU A 127 5.41 -11.70 10.28
C LEU A 127 6.68 -12.31 10.87
N LEU A 128 6.54 -13.36 11.70
CA LEU A 128 7.58 -14.25 12.20
C LEU A 128 7.27 -15.72 11.89
N GLY A 129 6.47 -16.03 10.87
CA GLY A 129 6.38 -17.39 10.32
C GLY A 129 7.69 -17.82 9.67
N ASP A 130 7.84 -19.10 9.34
CA ASP A 130 9.12 -19.65 8.84
C ASP A 130 9.61 -18.95 7.56
N GLY A 131 8.70 -18.64 6.63
CA GLY A 131 9.02 -17.86 5.43
C GLY A 131 9.51 -16.44 5.77
N ALA A 132 8.85 -15.77 6.70
CA ALA A 132 9.26 -14.44 7.16
C ALA A 132 10.61 -14.46 7.86
N ARG A 133 10.86 -15.43 8.75
CA ARG A 133 12.14 -15.64 9.44
C ARG A 133 13.28 -15.87 8.46
N ALA A 134 13.09 -16.76 7.48
CA ALA A 134 14.06 -17.01 6.44
C ALA A 134 14.34 -15.75 5.60
N SER A 135 13.29 -14.99 5.28
CA SER A 135 13.39 -13.71 4.58
C SER A 135 14.17 -12.67 5.38
N LEU A 136 13.91 -12.55 6.69
CA LEU A 136 14.60 -11.62 7.61
C LEU A 136 16.09 -11.93 7.73
N LEU A 137 16.46 -13.21 7.85
CA LEU A 137 17.86 -13.62 7.91
C LEU A 137 18.63 -13.24 6.63
N ARG A 138 17.99 -13.33 5.46
CA ARG A 138 18.62 -12.98 4.18
C ARG A 138 18.68 -11.48 3.93
N ARG A 139 17.61 -10.75 4.29
CA ARG A 139 17.41 -9.37 3.85
C ARG A 139 17.57 -8.35 4.96
N GLY A 140 17.66 -8.75 6.22
CA GLY A 140 17.42 -7.84 7.35
C GLY A 140 15.98 -7.30 7.32
N VAL A 141 15.70 -6.27 8.11
CA VAL A 141 14.35 -5.66 8.15
C VAL A 141 14.08 -4.84 6.88
N VAL A 142 12.94 -5.11 6.24
CA VAL A 142 12.44 -4.42 5.04
C VAL A 142 11.03 -3.88 5.32
N TRP A 143 10.74 -2.67 4.81
CA TRP A 143 9.44 -2.02 4.97
C TRP A 143 8.64 -2.01 3.66
N PRO A 144 7.32 -2.26 3.68
CA PRO A 144 6.52 -2.60 4.85
C PRO A 144 6.76 -4.06 5.31
N PRO A 145 6.53 -4.37 6.60
CA PRO A 145 6.78 -5.69 7.17
C PRO A 145 6.22 -6.89 6.38
N PRO A 146 5.02 -6.80 5.75
CA PRO A 146 4.47 -7.89 4.96
C PRO A 146 5.33 -8.33 3.77
N PHE A 147 6.35 -7.56 3.35
CA PHE A 147 7.25 -8.00 2.27
C PHE A 147 8.01 -9.28 2.65
N HIS A 148 8.19 -9.55 3.94
CA HIS A 148 8.83 -10.77 4.40
C HIS A 148 8.00 -12.04 4.14
N VAL A 149 6.70 -11.93 3.88
CA VAL A 149 5.82 -13.06 3.58
C VAL A 149 5.42 -13.15 2.10
N LYS A 150 6.03 -12.33 1.23
CA LYS A 150 5.72 -12.30 -0.21
C LYS A 150 6.56 -13.26 -1.06
N ASP A 151 7.55 -13.93 -0.51
CA ASP A 151 8.41 -14.85 -1.28
C ASP A 151 7.61 -15.94 -2.04
N PRO A 152 6.59 -16.60 -1.46
CA PRO A 152 5.79 -17.58 -2.20
C PRO A 152 5.04 -16.98 -3.41
N LEU A 153 4.52 -15.75 -3.25
CA LEU A 153 3.89 -15.02 -4.34
C LEU A 153 4.89 -14.75 -5.47
N PHE A 154 6.07 -14.24 -5.14
CA PHE A 154 7.10 -13.93 -6.12
C PHE A 154 7.68 -15.16 -6.81
N ALA A 155 7.89 -16.25 -6.07
CA ALA A 155 8.33 -17.52 -6.63
C ALA A 155 7.32 -18.09 -7.64
N THR A 156 6.02 -17.90 -7.39
CA THR A 156 4.93 -18.33 -8.29
C THR A 156 4.95 -17.58 -9.62
N VAL A 157 5.31 -16.29 -9.60
CA VAL A 157 5.27 -15.40 -10.78
C VAL A 157 6.66 -15.17 -11.42
N ALA A 158 7.65 -15.97 -11.01
CA ALA A 158 9.03 -15.85 -11.44
C ALA A 158 9.19 -15.91 -12.97
N GLY A 159 10.13 -15.12 -13.49
CA GLY A 159 10.39 -14.99 -14.93
C GLY A 159 9.42 -14.08 -15.69
N GLY A 160 8.33 -13.63 -15.05
CA GLY A 160 7.30 -12.79 -15.67
C GLY A 160 7.33 -11.31 -15.27
N SER A 161 6.14 -10.71 -15.37
CA SER A 161 5.85 -9.39 -14.82
C SER A 161 4.69 -9.49 -13.85
N MET A 162 4.70 -8.65 -12.81
CA MET A 162 3.60 -8.58 -11.85
C MET A 162 3.11 -7.14 -11.74
N LEU A 163 1.84 -6.93 -12.05
CA LEU A 163 1.14 -5.68 -11.82
C LEU A 163 0.45 -5.73 -10.46
N THR A 164 0.38 -4.60 -9.77
CA THR A 164 -0.36 -4.50 -8.51
C THR A 164 -1.36 -3.35 -8.52
N GLY A 165 -2.34 -3.41 -7.62
CA GLY A 165 -3.27 -2.31 -7.32
C GLY A 165 -2.72 -1.29 -6.31
N GLU A 166 -1.41 -1.32 -6.02
CA GLU A 166 -0.78 -0.41 -5.06
C GLU A 166 -0.99 1.06 -5.45
N GLY A 167 -1.23 1.90 -4.45
CA GLY A 167 -1.55 3.31 -4.64
C GLY A 167 -3.01 3.60 -4.97
N GLY A 168 -3.87 2.59 -5.14
CA GLY A 168 -5.27 2.82 -5.50
C GLY A 168 -6.09 3.56 -4.44
N ASP A 169 -5.87 3.27 -3.16
CA ASP A 169 -6.51 3.99 -2.06
C ASP A 169 -6.05 5.45 -2.02
N GLU A 170 -4.76 5.69 -2.19
CA GLU A 170 -4.21 7.02 -2.25
C GLU A 170 -4.76 7.75 -3.45
N VAL A 171 -4.77 7.18 -4.66
CA VAL A 171 -5.05 7.87 -5.92
C VAL A 171 -6.54 8.07 -6.15
N ILE A 172 -7.35 7.04 -5.90
CA ILE A 172 -8.79 7.01 -6.21
C ILE A 172 -9.62 7.46 -5.00
N GLY A 173 -9.00 7.58 -3.82
CA GLY A 173 -9.64 8.08 -2.61
C GLY A 173 -10.16 9.52 -2.71
N PRO A 174 -11.13 9.89 -1.84
CA PRO A 174 -11.56 11.27 -1.72
C PRO A 174 -10.39 12.17 -1.31
N ARG A 175 -10.38 13.41 -1.81
CA ARG A 175 -9.35 14.42 -1.52
C ARG A 175 -9.90 15.52 -0.64
N ARG A 176 -9.01 16.37 -0.11
CA ARG A 176 -9.42 17.56 0.65
C ARG A 176 -10.46 18.41 -0.07
N VAL A 177 -10.35 18.61 -1.37
CA VAL A 177 -11.35 19.41 -2.11
C VAL A 177 -12.66 18.68 -2.36
N THR A 178 -12.74 17.35 -2.22
CA THR A 178 -13.96 16.57 -2.48
C THR A 178 -15.21 17.11 -1.76
N PRO A 179 -15.23 17.35 -0.43
CA PRO A 179 -16.40 17.94 0.22
C PRO A 179 -16.73 19.35 -0.28
N VAL A 180 -15.73 20.15 -0.66
CA VAL A 180 -15.93 21.49 -1.23
C VAL A 180 -16.54 21.39 -2.64
N ASN A 181 -16.06 20.46 -3.45
CA ASN A 181 -16.61 20.14 -4.78
C ASN A 181 -18.07 19.69 -4.67
N LEU A 182 -18.38 18.79 -3.73
CA LEU A 182 -19.73 18.32 -3.46
C LEU A 182 -20.69 19.47 -3.11
N LEU A 183 -20.27 20.39 -2.24
CA LEU A 183 -21.09 21.52 -1.82
C LEU A 183 -21.22 22.59 -2.91
N VAL A 184 -20.10 23.05 -3.48
CA VAL A 184 -20.04 24.25 -4.33
C VAL A 184 -20.37 23.92 -5.78
N ARG A 185 -19.72 22.90 -6.35
CA ARG A 185 -19.85 22.58 -7.78
C ARG A 185 -21.01 21.65 -8.06
N LEU A 186 -21.15 20.60 -7.25
CA LEU A 186 -22.20 19.59 -7.41
C LEU A 186 -23.49 19.96 -6.66
N ARG A 187 -23.51 21.11 -5.99
CA ARG A 187 -24.68 21.71 -5.30
C ARG A 187 -25.43 20.69 -4.41
N ARG A 188 -24.71 19.78 -3.76
CA ARG A 188 -25.30 18.82 -2.81
C ARG A 188 -25.91 19.59 -1.64
N ARG A 189 -27.07 19.12 -1.16
CA ARG A 189 -27.79 19.74 -0.05
C ARG A 189 -26.86 19.90 1.17
N PRO A 190 -26.76 21.10 1.78
CA PRO A 190 -25.91 21.34 2.94
C PRO A 190 -26.44 20.55 4.14
N ARG A 191 -25.79 19.42 4.43
CA ARG A 191 -26.02 18.63 5.64
C ARG A 191 -24.93 18.98 6.66
N PRO A 192 -25.21 18.93 7.98
CA PRO A 192 -24.21 19.24 9.01
C PRO A 192 -22.87 18.51 8.82
N ILE A 193 -22.92 17.22 8.46
CA ILE A 193 -21.72 16.41 8.18
C ILE A 193 -20.90 16.92 6.98
N LEU A 194 -21.57 17.36 5.91
CA LEU A 194 -20.91 17.92 4.73
C LEU A 194 -20.31 19.30 5.05
N LEU A 195 -21.03 20.14 5.78
CA LEU A 195 -20.54 21.45 6.21
C LEU A 195 -19.32 21.32 7.13
N ALA A 196 -19.33 20.36 8.07
CA ALA A 196 -18.19 20.05 8.91
C ALA A 196 -16.98 19.56 8.09
N ALA A 197 -17.21 18.69 7.10
CA ALA A 197 -16.17 18.22 6.19
C ALA A 197 -15.58 19.37 5.35
N VAL A 198 -16.41 20.26 4.80
CA VAL A 198 -15.97 21.47 4.07
C VAL A 198 -15.15 22.37 4.98
N GLY A 199 -15.65 22.64 6.20
CA GLY A 199 -14.95 23.42 7.20
C GLY A 199 -13.57 22.83 7.51
N SER A 200 -13.49 21.51 7.72
CA SER A 200 -12.23 20.79 7.94
C SER A 200 -11.26 20.92 6.75
N SER A 201 -11.76 20.75 5.54
CA SER A 201 -10.97 20.83 4.30
C SER A 201 -10.37 22.21 4.06
N LEU A 202 -11.08 23.29 4.41
CA LEU A 202 -10.63 24.66 4.21
C LEU A 202 -9.73 25.19 5.33
N ARG A 203 -9.49 24.42 6.40
CA ARG A 203 -8.61 24.84 7.50
C ARG A 203 -7.19 25.16 7.01
N PRO A 204 -6.58 26.27 7.48
CA PRO A 204 -5.16 26.54 7.30
C PRO A 204 -4.29 25.37 7.78
N ALA A 205 -3.10 25.23 7.19
CA ALA A 205 -2.19 24.12 7.49
C ALA A 205 -1.88 23.99 9.00
N VAL A 206 -1.72 25.10 9.72
CA VAL A 206 -1.46 25.11 11.16
C VAL A 206 -2.60 24.48 11.98
N LEU A 207 -3.86 24.76 11.62
CA LEU A 207 -5.02 24.19 12.29
C LEU A 207 -5.21 22.72 11.92
N ARG A 208 -4.93 22.34 10.67
CA ARG A 208 -4.93 20.93 10.26
C ARG A 208 -3.88 20.12 11.01
N ARG A 209 -2.65 20.63 11.13
CA ARG A 209 -1.60 19.99 11.94
C ARG A 209 -2.04 19.79 13.39
N ALA A 210 -2.68 20.80 13.98
CA ALA A 210 -3.18 20.69 15.34
C ALA A 210 -4.31 19.63 15.46
N ALA A 211 -5.24 19.61 14.51
CA ALA A 211 -6.35 18.66 14.48
C ALA A 211 -5.85 17.21 14.31
N VAL A 212 -4.98 16.95 13.33
CA VAL A 212 -4.40 15.61 13.10
C VAL A 212 -3.63 15.13 14.32
N ARG A 213 -2.80 15.99 14.94
CA ARG A 213 -2.09 15.63 16.18
C ARG A 213 -3.03 15.25 17.32
N ARG A 214 -4.14 15.98 17.49
CA ARG A 214 -5.14 15.69 18.53
C ARG A 214 -5.85 14.37 18.26
N GLN A 215 -6.27 14.14 17.02
CA GLN A 215 -6.91 12.88 16.62
C GLN A 215 -5.97 11.69 16.90
N MET A 216 -4.73 11.75 16.39
CA MET A 216 -3.75 10.69 16.61
C MET A 216 -3.40 10.47 18.09
N ALA A 217 -3.41 11.54 18.90
CA ALA A 217 -3.19 11.42 20.34
C ALA A 217 -4.36 10.75 21.06
N ALA A 218 -5.59 10.88 20.54
CA ALA A 218 -6.76 10.23 21.09
C ALA A 218 -6.85 8.75 20.68
N ASP A 219 -6.42 8.41 19.47
CA ASP A 219 -6.47 7.03 18.96
C ASP A 219 -5.40 6.12 19.57
N ASP A 220 -4.33 6.69 20.12
CA ASP A 220 -3.17 6.05 20.77
C ASP A 220 -2.75 4.69 20.17
N GLN A 221 -2.59 4.65 18.85
CA GLN A 221 -2.37 3.41 18.09
C GLN A 221 -0.98 2.76 18.30
N GLN A 222 -0.06 3.47 18.96
CA GLN A 222 1.33 3.04 19.18
C GLN A 222 1.77 3.36 20.61
N PRO A 223 1.10 2.78 21.63
CA PRO A 223 1.33 3.11 23.04
C PRO A 223 2.73 2.75 23.53
N TRP A 224 3.44 1.88 22.80
CA TRP A 224 4.83 1.49 23.09
C TRP A 224 5.86 2.57 22.75
N LEU A 225 5.50 3.64 22.04
CA LEU A 225 6.45 4.72 21.78
C LEU A 225 6.69 5.53 23.05
N ARG A 226 7.96 5.87 23.32
CA ARG A 226 8.29 6.84 24.38
C ARG A 226 7.57 8.17 24.10
N ALA A 227 7.17 8.88 25.16
CA ALA A 227 6.24 10.00 25.02
C ALA A 227 6.76 11.13 24.11
N ASP A 228 8.06 11.40 24.13
CA ASP A 228 8.73 12.36 23.24
C ASP A 228 8.80 11.87 21.79
N VAL A 229 9.07 10.58 21.57
CA VAL A 229 9.02 9.93 20.26
C VAL A 229 7.61 9.95 19.68
N ALA A 230 6.59 9.60 20.46
CA ALA A 230 5.19 9.67 20.05
C ALA A 230 4.80 11.10 19.65
N ARG A 231 5.23 12.12 20.41
CA ARG A 231 5.02 13.54 20.06
C ARG A 231 5.72 13.92 18.76
N ALA A 232 6.96 13.49 18.57
CA ALA A 232 7.73 13.75 17.34
C ALA A 232 7.08 13.07 16.12
N HIS A 233 6.67 11.81 16.27
CA HIS A 233 5.99 11.02 15.24
C HIS A 233 4.68 11.69 14.80
N ARG A 234 3.81 12.04 15.76
CA ARG A 234 2.55 12.75 15.49
C ARG A 234 2.79 14.11 14.83
N ARG A 235 3.86 14.83 15.20
CA ARG A 235 4.23 16.10 14.57
C ARG A 235 4.59 15.93 13.10
N LEU A 236 5.38 14.91 12.77
CA LEU A 236 5.81 14.64 11.40
C LEU A 236 4.64 14.16 10.53
N LEU A 237 3.86 13.18 11.01
CA LEU A 237 2.66 12.73 10.29
C LEU A 237 1.65 13.86 10.08
N ALA A 238 1.39 14.67 11.10
CA ALA A 238 0.51 15.81 10.95
C ALA A 238 1.06 16.86 9.97
N ALA A 239 2.39 16.99 9.84
CA ALA A 239 2.99 17.86 8.84
C ALA A 239 2.80 17.31 7.42
N ASP A 240 2.96 16.00 7.22
CA ASP A 240 2.72 15.32 5.94
C ASP A 240 1.26 15.44 5.51
N GLU A 241 0.31 15.07 6.38
CA GLU A 241 -1.14 15.18 6.09
C GLU A 241 -1.57 16.63 5.86
N ALA A 242 -0.97 17.58 6.59
CA ALA A 242 -1.21 19.00 6.35
C ALA A 242 -0.54 19.53 5.08
N ALA A 243 0.39 18.82 4.46
CA ALA A 243 1.05 19.25 3.22
C ALA A 243 0.19 18.98 1.98
N GLU A 244 -0.81 18.09 2.06
CA GLU A 244 -1.69 17.78 0.93
C GLU A 244 -2.30 19.07 0.35
N PRO A 245 -2.11 19.37 -0.96
CA PRO A 245 -2.73 20.53 -1.61
C PRO A 245 -4.26 20.47 -1.60
N LEU A 246 -4.91 21.64 -1.61
CA LEU A 246 -6.37 21.67 -1.76
C LEU A 246 -6.79 21.29 -3.18
N ALA A 247 -6.17 21.87 -4.22
CA ALA A 247 -6.54 21.59 -5.60
C ALA A 247 -6.31 20.11 -5.94
N TRP A 248 -7.34 19.47 -6.51
CA TRP A 248 -7.37 18.02 -6.69
C TRP A 248 -6.17 17.50 -7.50
N GLY A 249 -5.89 18.07 -8.68
CA GLY A 249 -4.77 17.61 -9.51
C GLY A 249 -3.40 17.74 -8.83
N ARG A 250 -3.21 18.78 -7.99
CA ARG A 250 -1.99 18.90 -7.18
C ARG A 250 -1.94 17.87 -6.05
N SER A 251 -3.08 17.51 -5.46
CA SER A 251 -3.17 16.45 -4.45
C SER A 251 -2.85 15.07 -5.05
N ILE A 252 -3.37 14.75 -6.25
CA ILE A 252 -2.98 13.53 -6.99
C ILE A 252 -1.48 13.48 -7.21
N TRP A 253 -0.90 14.55 -7.74
CA TRP A 253 0.53 14.61 -8.02
C TRP A 253 1.39 14.53 -6.75
N TRP A 254 0.94 15.13 -5.66
CA TRP A 254 1.61 15.10 -4.36
C TRP A 254 1.76 13.68 -3.80
N VAL A 255 0.78 12.78 -4.00
CA VAL A 255 0.83 11.39 -3.51
C VAL A 255 2.11 10.68 -3.92
N ARG A 256 2.48 10.77 -5.20
CA ARG A 256 3.66 10.12 -5.77
C ARG A 256 4.96 10.55 -5.09
N HIS A 257 4.98 11.75 -4.53
CA HIS A 257 6.17 12.37 -3.95
C HIS A 257 6.29 12.15 -2.44
N ARG A 258 5.42 11.35 -1.83
CA ARG A 258 5.59 10.90 -0.45
C ARG A 258 6.77 9.93 -0.37
N ARG A 259 7.65 10.11 0.62
CA ARG A 259 8.79 9.20 0.84
C ARG A 259 8.34 7.76 1.11
N ALA A 260 7.19 7.58 1.76
CA ALA A 260 6.57 6.27 1.95
C ALA A 260 6.29 5.55 0.62
N VAL A 261 5.75 6.25 -0.39
CA VAL A 261 5.49 5.66 -1.71
C VAL A 261 6.82 5.24 -2.36
N ASP A 262 7.83 6.10 -2.35
CA ASP A 262 9.16 5.77 -2.88
C ASP A 262 9.78 4.53 -2.20
N ALA A 263 9.64 4.42 -0.88
CA ALA A 263 10.15 3.28 -0.12
C ALA A 263 9.44 1.97 -0.51
N VAL A 264 8.11 1.98 -0.64
CA VAL A 264 7.32 0.83 -1.12
C VAL A 264 7.78 0.42 -2.51
N LEU A 265 7.82 1.35 -3.47
CA LEU A 265 8.18 1.06 -4.86
C LEU A 265 9.61 0.52 -4.98
N THR A 266 10.54 1.10 -4.23
CA THR A 266 11.95 0.68 -4.19
C THR A 266 12.07 -0.76 -3.68
N ASN A 267 11.38 -1.08 -2.59
CA ASN A 267 11.44 -2.40 -1.98
C ASN A 267 10.70 -3.46 -2.80
N TYR A 268 9.60 -3.09 -3.48
CA TYR A 268 8.92 -3.97 -4.44
C TYR A 268 9.82 -4.32 -5.62
N ALA A 269 10.51 -3.33 -6.18
CA ALA A 269 11.43 -3.53 -7.29
C ALA A 269 12.63 -4.41 -6.90
N ALA A 270 13.19 -4.22 -5.70
CA ALA A 270 14.27 -5.05 -5.17
C ALA A 270 13.82 -6.49 -4.95
N LEU A 271 12.65 -6.69 -4.31
CA LEU A 271 12.09 -8.02 -4.08
C LEU A 271 11.76 -8.74 -5.39
N GLY A 272 11.13 -8.04 -6.35
CA GLY A 272 10.86 -8.60 -7.66
C GLY A 272 12.12 -9.02 -8.41
N ALA A 273 13.17 -8.19 -8.39
CA ALA A 273 14.43 -8.50 -9.06
C ALA A 273 15.13 -9.76 -8.52
N GLU A 274 14.95 -10.09 -7.24
CA GLU A 274 15.48 -11.35 -6.67
C GLU A 274 14.81 -12.60 -7.23
N HIS A 275 13.57 -12.49 -7.71
CA HIS A 275 12.78 -13.58 -8.25
C HIS A 275 12.62 -13.51 -9.78
N ASP A 276 13.41 -12.66 -10.45
CA ASP A 276 13.27 -12.37 -11.89
C ASP A 276 11.87 -11.88 -12.29
N VAL A 277 11.27 -11.03 -11.45
CA VAL A 277 9.94 -10.46 -11.66
C VAL A 277 10.05 -8.96 -11.86
N ARG A 278 9.49 -8.45 -12.96
CA ARG A 278 9.34 -7.00 -13.16
C ARG A 278 8.02 -6.54 -12.54
N VAL A 279 8.12 -5.80 -11.45
CA VAL A 279 6.94 -5.28 -10.76
C VAL A 279 6.53 -3.94 -11.37
N GLY A 280 5.23 -3.78 -11.65
CA GLY A 280 4.61 -2.55 -12.12
C GLY A 280 3.50 -2.09 -11.19
N HIS A 281 3.39 -0.78 -10.98
CA HIS A 281 2.37 -0.15 -10.14
C HIS A 281 1.61 0.90 -10.95
N PRO A 282 0.73 0.50 -11.88
CA PRO A 282 0.19 1.41 -12.89
C PRO A 282 -0.57 2.61 -12.31
N LEU A 283 -1.19 2.44 -11.15
CA LEU A 283 -1.91 3.53 -10.46
C LEU A 283 -0.95 4.59 -9.86
N LEU A 284 0.32 4.25 -9.69
CA LEU A 284 1.38 5.15 -9.22
C LEU A 284 2.32 5.61 -10.36
N ASP A 285 2.03 5.25 -11.60
CA ASP A 285 2.82 5.71 -12.75
C ASP A 285 2.73 7.24 -12.91
N GLU A 286 3.86 7.89 -13.15
CA GLU A 286 3.93 9.35 -13.20
C GLU A 286 3.15 9.93 -14.38
N ARG A 287 3.14 9.27 -15.55
CA ARG A 287 2.36 9.74 -16.71
C ARG A 287 0.87 9.58 -16.45
N PHE A 288 0.47 8.44 -15.85
CA PHE A 288 -0.90 8.23 -15.42
C PHE A 288 -1.37 9.30 -14.43
N LEU A 289 -0.60 9.55 -13.37
CA LEU A 289 -0.95 10.53 -12.35
C LEU A 289 -1.01 11.96 -12.89
N ALA A 290 -0.12 12.32 -13.81
CA ALA A 290 -0.14 13.63 -14.46
C ALA A 290 -1.34 13.80 -15.39
N ALA A 291 -1.65 12.79 -16.23
CA ALA A 291 -2.85 12.78 -17.07
C ALA A 291 -4.11 12.86 -16.21
N LEU A 292 -4.17 12.05 -15.15
CA LEU A 292 -5.28 12.03 -14.20
C LEU A 292 -5.45 13.40 -13.53
N ALA A 293 -4.37 13.99 -13.01
CA ALA A 293 -4.36 15.31 -12.40
C ALA A 293 -4.88 16.41 -13.34
N GLY A 294 -4.48 16.38 -14.62
CA GLY A 294 -5.00 17.28 -15.64
C GLY A 294 -6.50 17.08 -15.89
N PHE A 295 -6.93 15.82 -16.00
CA PHE A 295 -8.31 15.44 -16.29
C PHE A 295 -9.30 15.85 -15.18
N GLY A 296 -8.96 15.64 -13.90
CA GLY A 296 -9.79 16.10 -12.78
C GLY A 296 -9.62 17.59 -12.44
N GLY A 297 -8.56 18.23 -12.92
CA GLY A 297 -8.28 19.64 -12.74
C GLY A 297 -8.29 20.09 -11.27
N ARG A 298 -8.87 21.27 -11.00
CA ARG A 298 -8.88 21.85 -9.64
C ARG A 298 -9.83 21.12 -8.68
N TRP A 299 -10.93 20.57 -9.18
CA TRP A 299 -12.07 20.13 -8.36
C TRP A 299 -12.17 18.61 -8.21
N GLY A 300 -11.64 17.87 -9.18
CA GLY A 300 -11.71 16.42 -9.19
C GLY A 300 -13.14 15.89 -9.25
N PHE A 301 -13.31 14.73 -8.62
CA PHE A 301 -14.51 13.90 -8.71
C PHE A 301 -15.33 13.94 -7.42
N ALA A 302 -16.56 13.42 -7.47
CA ALA A 302 -17.47 13.38 -6.32
C ALA A 302 -17.02 12.38 -5.23
N GLY A 303 -16.08 11.49 -5.55
CA GLY A 303 -15.52 10.50 -4.66
C GLY A 303 -14.99 9.30 -5.43
N ARG A 304 -14.66 8.23 -4.70
CA ARG A 304 -14.04 7.03 -5.26
C ARG A 304 -14.91 6.35 -6.32
N THR A 305 -16.18 6.11 -6.02
CA THR A 305 -17.11 5.47 -6.97
C THR A 305 -17.29 6.28 -8.25
N ASP A 306 -17.34 7.61 -8.15
CA ASP A 306 -17.48 8.50 -9.31
C ASP A 306 -16.27 8.39 -10.23
N LEU A 307 -15.06 8.47 -9.67
CA LEU A 307 -13.82 8.26 -10.42
C LEU A 307 -13.73 6.85 -11.01
N MET A 308 -14.14 5.83 -10.24
CA MET A 308 -14.18 4.45 -10.72
C MET A 308 -15.10 4.29 -11.94
N ARG A 309 -16.29 4.90 -11.92
CA ARG A 309 -17.20 4.86 -13.08
C ARG A 309 -16.64 5.62 -14.28
N VAL A 310 -16.12 6.82 -14.05
CA VAL A 310 -15.57 7.65 -15.13
C VAL A 310 -14.44 6.95 -15.86
N LEU A 311 -13.60 6.20 -15.14
CA LEU A 311 -12.52 5.47 -15.76
C LEU A 311 -12.99 4.11 -16.27
N PHE A 312 -13.64 3.28 -15.44
CA PHE A 312 -13.76 1.83 -15.63
C PHE A 312 -15.20 1.30 -15.83
N ALA A 313 -16.21 2.15 -16.06
CA ALA A 313 -17.60 1.70 -16.20
C ALA A 313 -17.85 0.75 -17.39
N ASP A 314 -17.01 0.83 -18.42
CA ASP A 314 -17.04 -0.05 -19.59
C ASP A 314 -16.34 -1.40 -19.36
N LEU A 315 -15.56 -1.54 -18.27
CA LEU A 315 -14.70 -2.71 -18.02
C LEU A 315 -15.10 -3.54 -16.80
N LEU A 316 -15.90 -2.98 -15.88
CA LEU A 316 -16.23 -3.62 -14.61
C LEU A 316 -17.72 -3.49 -14.31
N PRO A 317 -18.31 -4.48 -13.60
CA PRO A 317 -19.72 -4.40 -13.21
C PRO A 317 -19.92 -3.35 -12.12
N GLU A 318 -21.10 -2.72 -12.12
CA GLU A 318 -21.47 -1.65 -11.18
C GLU A 318 -21.30 -2.05 -9.69
N ALA A 319 -21.53 -3.32 -9.37
CA ALA A 319 -21.33 -3.85 -8.01
C ALA A 319 -19.88 -3.70 -7.54
N VAL A 320 -18.89 -3.88 -8.42
CA VAL A 320 -17.46 -3.69 -8.10
C VAL A 320 -17.14 -2.21 -8.02
N LEU A 321 -17.61 -1.40 -8.97
CA LEU A 321 -17.34 0.05 -9.02
C LEU A 321 -17.82 0.79 -7.75
N SER A 322 -18.97 0.36 -7.21
CA SER A 322 -19.63 1.00 -6.07
C SER A 322 -19.36 0.34 -4.72
N ARG A 323 -18.59 -0.77 -4.68
CA ARG A 323 -18.28 -1.50 -3.44
C ARG A 323 -17.71 -0.57 -2.36
N ALA A 324 -18.27 -0.67 -1.16
CA ALA A 324 -17.82 0.08 0.02
C ALA A 324 -17.04 -0.77 1.03
N SER A 325 -17.22 -2.10 1.03
CA SER A 325 -16.53 -3.00 1.96
C SER A 325 -15.07 -3.23 1.54
N LYS A 326 -14.22 -3.54 2.53
CA LYS A 326 -12.83 -3.99 2.35
C LYS A 326 -12.53 -5.04 3.42
N ALA A 327 -11.84 -6.10 3.05
CA ALA A 327 -11.32 -7.08 4.00
C ALA A 327 -10.33 -6.45 4.99
N SER A 328 -10.22 -7.04 6.19
CA SER A 328 -9.15 -6.76 7.15
C SER A 328 -8.21 -7.95 7.27
N PHE A 329 -6.91 -7.68 7.32
CA PHE A 329 -5.85 -8.69 7.33
C PHE A 329 -5.04 -8.70 8.64
N ASP A 330 -5.38 -7.87 9.63
CA ASP A 330 -4.54 -7.71 10.83
C ASP A 330 -4.30 -9.03 11.58
N ARG A 331 -5.34 -9.88 11.68
CA ARG A 331 -5.24 -11.20 12.32
C ARG A 331 -4.44 -12.22 11.51
N ALA A 332 -4.26 -12.01 10.21
CA ALA A 332 -3.50 -12.91 9.36
C ALA A 332 -1.98 -12.74 9.55
N TYR A 333 -1.54 -11.57 10.00
CA TYR A 333 -0.11 -11.22 10.11
C TYR A 333 0.51 -11.43 11.49
N LEU A 334 -0.30 -11.53 12.56
CA LEU A 334 0.18 -11.62 13.95
C LEU A 334 -0.52 -12.77 14.68
N GLY A 335 -0.10 -13.99 14.37
CA GLY A 335 -0.61 -15.26 14.89
C GLY A 335 0.26 -15.87 16.00
N GLU A 336 0.24 -17.20 16.10
CA GLU A 336 0.91 -17.93 17.19
C GLU A 336 2.44 -17.80 17.17
N PRO A 337 3.15 -17.86 16.02
CA PRO A 337 4.61 -17.64 15.99
C PRO A 337 5.04 -16.30 16.59
N THR A 338 4.26 -15.24 16.32
CA THR A 338 4.45 -13.93 16.95
C THR A 338 4.26 -13.99 18.47
N ARG A 339 3.19 -14.66 18.94
CA ARG A 339 2.89 -14.78 20.38
C ARG A 339 3.94 -15.60 21.12
N GLU A 340 4.39 -16.70 20.54
CA GLU A 340 5.45 -17.55 21.09
C GLU A 340 6.72 -16.73 21.32
N PHE A 341 7.17 -15.99 20.30
CA PHE A 341 8.31 -15.09 20.44
C PHE A 341 8.07 -14.04 21.53
N ALA A 342 6.92 -13.37 21.52
CA ALA A 342 6.60 -12.35 22.51
C ALA A 342 6.56 -12.89 23.96
N ARG A 343 6.21 -14.17 24.18
CA ARG A 343 6.22 -14.78 25.53
C ARG A 343 7.63 -14.94 26.09
N THR A 344 8.62 -15.20 25.25
CA THR A 344 10.01 -15.44 25.70
C THR A 344 10.94 -14.25 25.49
N TRP A 345 10.51 -13.24 24.74
CA TRP A 345 11.28 -12.03 24.48
C TRP A 345 11.58 -11.23 25.76
N ASP A 346 12.83 -10.81 25.89
CA ASP A 346 13.42 -10.14 27.06
C ASP A 346 13.52 -8.62 26.93
N GLY A 347 12.99 -8.05 25.84
CA GLY A 347 13.05 -6.62 25.54
C GLY A 347 14.25 -6.19 24.71
N SER A 348 15.17 -7.11 24.36
CA SER A 348 16.35 -6.81 23.54
C SER A 348 16.02 -6.55 22.06
N GLY A 349 16.96 -5.94 21.33
CA GLY A 349 16.85 -5.75 19.88
C GLY A 349 16.04 -4.54 19.42
N VAL A 350 15.45 -3.78 20.35
CA VAL A 350 14.82 -2.47 20.08
C VAL A 350 15.59 -1.34 20.74
N ASP A 351 15.50 -0.13 20.19
CA ASP A 351 16.06 1.06 20.83
C ASP A 351 15.15 1.49 22.00
N THR A 352 15.59 1.20 23.22
CA THR A 352 14.83 1.47 24.45
C THR A 352 14.69 2.96 24.78
N THR A 353 15.48 3.81 24.13
CA THR A 353 15.33 5.28 24.18
C THR A 353 14.15 5.75 23.32
N LEU A 354 13.73 4.95 22.34
CA LEU A 354 12.61 5.27 21.45
C LEU A 354 11.32 4.50 21.78
N VAL A 355 11.47 3.29 22.32
CA VAL A 355 10.39 2.33 22.56
C VAL A 355 10.41 1.83 24.00
N ASP A 356 9.23 1.58 24.56
CA ASP A 356 9.02 0.85 25.79
C ASP A 356 8.84 -0.65 25.49
N PRO A 357 9.82 -1.52 25.84
CA PRO A 357 9.76 -2.95 25.52
C PRO A 357 8.61 -3.68 26.23
N ASP A 358 8.27 -3.31 27.46
CA ASP A 358 7.24 -3.99 28.23
C ASP A 358 5.84 -3.70 27.66
N VAL A 359 5.60 -2.45 27.27
CA VAL A 359 4.35 -2.06 26.59
C VAL A 359 4.27 -2.69 25.20
N LEU A 360 5.37 -2.75 24.46
CA LEU A 360 5.42 -3.40 23.14
C LEU A 360 5.10 -4.90 23.23
N ARG A 361 5.74 -5.60 24.18
CA ARG A 361 5.48 -7.02 24.44
C ARG A 361 4.01 -7.27 24.80
N SER A 362 3.46 -6.42 25.68
CA SER A 362 2.04 -6.48 26.06
C SER A 362 1.12 -6.26 24.86
N ALA A 363 1.48 -5.36 23.94
CA ALA A 363 0.71 -5.12 22.72
C ALA A 363 0.71 -6.35 21.79
N TRP A 364 1.84 -7.05 21.64
CA TRP A 364 1.92 -8.29 20.85
C TRP A 364 1.14 -9.46 21.47
N LEU A 365 1.07 -9.52 22.80
CA LEU A 365 0.33 -10.55 23.51
C LEU A 365 -1.18 -10.26 23.62
N SER A 366 -1.63 -9.05 23.28
CA SER A 366 -3.05 -8.67 23.32
C SER A 366 -3.92 -9.48 22.36
N ASP A 367 -5.25 -9.46 22.55
CA ASP A 367 -6.20 -10.14 21.66
C ASP A 367 -6.26 -9.53 20.25
N ARG A 368 -5.80 -8.28 20.11
CA ARG A 368 -5.81 -7.52 18.85
C ARG A 368 -4.46 -6.82 18.68
N PRO A 369 -3.40 -7.59 18.34
CA PRO A 369 -2.09 -7.02 18.18
C PRO A 369 -2.07 -6.07 16.97
N SER A 370 -1.32 -4.97 17.10
CA SER A 370 -1.27 -3.93 16.06
C SER A 370 -0.19 -4.23 15.03
N THR A 371 -0.57 -4.30 13.75
CA THR A 371 0.35 -4.45 12.61
C THR A 371 1.31 -3.28 12.44
N LEU A 372 1.03 -2.13 13.08
CA LEU A 372 1.94 -0.98 13.15
C LEU A 372 3.22 -1.23 13.96
N SER A 373 3.32 -2.38 14.63
CA SER A 373 4.54 -2.80 15.34
C SER A 373 5.38 -3.80 14.53
N GLY A 374 5.00 -4.12 13.29
CA GLY A 374 5.61 -5.20 12.52
C GLY A 374 7.12 -5.03 12.28
N THR A 375 7.61 -3.81 12.02
CA THR A 375 9.06 -3.57 11.85
C THR A 375 9.83 -3.80 13.14
N LEU A 376 9.25 -3.42 14.28
CA LEU A 376 9.84 -3.64 15.61
C LEU A 376 9.88 -5.13 15.96
N LEU A 377 8.81 -5.86 15.66
CA LEU A 377 8.74 -7.31 15.87
C LEU A 377 9.84 -8.04 15.11
N GLN A 378 9.97 -7.71 13.82
CA GLN A 378 10.99 -8.28 12.94
C GLN A 378 12.41 -7.92 13.38
N GLN A 379 12.63 -6.67 13.79
CA GLN A 379 13.92 -6.20 14.30
C GLN A 379 14.32 -6.89 15.62
N ALA A 380 13.37 -7.01 16.56
CA ALA A 380 13.59 -7.69 17.83
C ALA A 380 13.93 -9.17 17.63
N TRP A 381 13.17 -9.87 16.78
CA TRP A 381 13.43 -11.27 16.46
C TRP A 381 14.79 -11.47 15.80
N LEU A 382 15.14 -10.62 14.83
CA LEU A 382 16.42 -10.73 14.12
C LEU A 382 17.61 -10.50 15.06
N SER A 383 17.49 -9.58 16.01
CA SER A 383 18.53 -9.33 17.02
C SER A 383 18.69 -10.47 18.03
N ALA A 384 17.67 -11.30 18.23
CA ALA A 384 17.73 -12.46 19.11
C ALA A 384 18.37 -13.69 18.43
N GLN A 385 18.62 -13.62 17.12
CA GLN A 385 19.26 -14.73 16.41
C GLN A 385 20.76 -14.78 16.74
N PRO A 386 21.34 -15.99 16.88
CA PRO A 386 22.78 -16.12 17.03
C PRO A 386 23.48 -15.43 15.86
N VAL A 387 24.38 -14.50 16.15
CA VAL A 387 25.28 -13.98 15.11
C VAL A 387 26.08 -15.17 14.62
N ALA A 388 25.86 -15.60 13.38
CA ALA A 388 26.69 -16.64 12.78
C ALA A 388 28.15 -16.20 12.90
N ALA A 389 28.92 -16.90 13.72
CA ALA A 389 30.34 -16.66 13.89
C ALA A 389 31.04 -17.05 12.58
N GLY A 390 31.12 -16.13 11.61
CA GLY A 390 31.83 -16.37 10.36
C GLY A 390 31.15 -15.77 9.12
N GLY A 391 31.31 -14.47 8.93
CA GLY A 391 30.99 -13.79 7.67
C GLY A 391 31.69 -12.44 7.64
N ALA A 392 32.89 -12.41 7.08
CA ALA A 392 33.63 -11.17 6.87
C ALA A 392 32.78 -10.20 6.01
N ARG A 393 32.81 -8.92 6.41
CA ARG A 393 32.06 -7.80 5.85
C ARG A 393 32.36 -7.54 4.38
#